data_AF-A0A269T7L4-F1
#
_entry.id   AF-A0A269T7L4-F1
#
_cell.length_a   1.000
_cell.length_b   1.000
_cell.length_c   1.000
_cell.angle_alpha   90.00
_cell.angle_beta   90.00
_cell.angle_gamma   90.00
#
_symmetry.space_group_name_H-M   'P 1'
#
loop_
_entity.id
_entity.type
_entity.pdbx_description
1 polymer ?
#
loop_
_entity_poly.entity_id
_entity_poly.type
_entity_poly.pdbx_seq_one_letter_code
_entity_poly.pdbx_strand_id
1 'polypeptide(L)'
;MISDSTIQSIRDFVSERGWGQYHTPENLAKSISIEASELLECYQWTPQSPSMDEGHVREELADVLTYCIMMADALGVDMDDIVMGKLAKTKSKYPAEAVRDDFEEYEHRHLNARKTDDDAQSSPSK
;
A
#
# COMPACT_ATOMS: atom_id res chain seq x y z
N MET A 1 6.60 8.60 11.89
CA MET A 1 7.54 7.81 11.08
C MET A 1 8.04 6.65 11.91
N ILE A 2 8.30 5.51 11.27
CA ILE A 2 9.07 4.42 11.88
C ILE A 2 10.47 4.98 12.19
N SER A 3 10.99 4.72 13.39
CA SER A 3 12.28 5.31 13.78
C SER A 3 13.44 4.66 13.03
N ASP A 4 14.50 5.43 12.80
CA ASP A 4 15.75 4.94 12.21
C ASP A 4 16.30 3.73 12.98
N SER A 5 16.13 3.72 14.32
CA SER A 5 16.53 2.59 15.16
C SER A 5 15.78 1.30 14.81
N THR A 6 14.49 1.37 14.49
CA THR A 6 13.70 0.20 14.09
C THR A 6 14.12 -0.30 12.73
N ILE A 7 14.33 0.60 11.77
CA ILE A 7 14.82 0.24 10.43
C ILE A 7 16.20 -0.42 10.53
N GLN A 8 17.09 0.12 11.36
CA GLN A 8 18.42 -0.47 11.57
C GLN A 8 18.34 -1.85 12.20
N SER A 9 17.49 -2.06 13.22
CA SER A 9 17.27 -3.39 13.81
C SER A 9 16.79 -4.43 12.78
N ILE A 10 15.95 -4.03 11.83
CA ILE A 10 15.50 -4.92 10.73
C ILE A 10 16.68 -5.27 9.82
N ARG A 11 17.49 -4.28 9.41
CA ARG A 11 18.67 -4.50 8.57
C ARG A 11 19.68 -5.43 9.24
N ASP A 12 19.92 -5.22 10.53
CA ASP A 12 20.83 -6.06 11.31
C ASP A 12 20.30 -7.50 11.40
N PHE A 13 19.01 -7.68 11.70
CA PHE A 13 18.36 -8.99 11.73
C PHE A 13 18.51 -9.76 10.41
N VAL A 14 18.32 -9.07 9.27
CA VAL A 14 18.48 -9.63 7.92
C VAL A 14 19.94 -9.98 7.63
N SER A 15 20.86 -9.09 7.99
CA SER A 15 22.30 -9.26 7.77
C SER A 15 22.87 -10.43 8.56
N GLU A 16 22.53 -10.55 9.84
CA GLU A 16 22.95 -11.65 10.73
C GLU A 16 22.62 -13.04 10.18
N ARG A 17 21.53 -13.14 9.40
CA ARG A 17 21.04 -14.39 8.81
C ARG A 17 21.47 -14.56 7.35
N GLY A 18 22.14 -13.57 6.76
CA GLY A 18 22.51 -13.57 5.35
C GLY A 18 21.29 -13.60 4.41
N TRP A 19 20.13 -13.11 4.87
CA TRP A 19 18.87 -13.20 4.12
C TRP A 19 18.74 -12.17 3.01
N GLY A 20 19.59 -11.13 3.01
CA GLY A 20 19.57 -10.07 1.99
C GLY A 20 19.67 -10.59 0.55
N GLN A 21 20.26 -11.78 0.32
CA GLN A 21 20.32 -12.42 -0.98
C GLN A 21 18.95 -12.85 -1.55
N TYR A 22 17.95 -13.04 -0.69
CA TYR A 22 16.58 -13.43 -1.07
C TYR A 22 15.65 -12.23 -1.22
N HIS A 23 16.06 -11.04 -0.77
CA HIS A 23 15.27 -9.81 -0.74
C HIS A 23 15.27 -9.09 -2.08
N THR A 24 14.98 -9.82 -3.17
CA THR A 24 14.72 -9.20 -4.47
C THR A 24 13.38 -8.46 -4.43
N PRO A 25 13.19 -7.39 -5.21
CA PRO A 25 11.90 -6.69 -5.26
C PRO A 25 10.73 -7.63 -5.60
N GLU A 26 10.94 -8.64 -6.45
CA GLU A 26 9.90 -9.63 -6.76
C GLU A 26 9.51 -10.47 -5.53
N ASN A 27 10.49 -10.97 -4.79
CA ASN A 27 10.23 -11.79 -3.60
C ASN A 27 9.56 -10.97 -2.49
N LEU A 28 10.04 -9.75 -2.27
CA LEU A 28 9.45 -8.86 -1.26
C LEU A 28 8.01 -8.48 -1.63
N ALA A 29 7.69 -8.26 -2.91
CA ALA A 29 6.31 -8.00 -3.33
C ALA A 29 5.39 -9.19 -3.04
N LYS A 30 5.89 -10.43 -3.23
CA LYS A 30 5.17 -11.65 -2.87
C LYS A 30 4.96 -11.73 -1.35
N SER A 31 6.00 -11.51 -0.55
CA SER A 31 5.89 -11.47 0.91
C SER A 31 4.85 -10.46 1.38
N ILE A 32 4.88 -9.22 0.89
CA ILE A 32 3.87 -8.20 1.22
C ILE A 32 2.45 -8.71 0.92
N SER A 33 2.25 -9.37 -0.23
CA SER A 33 0.93 -9.92 -0.59
C SER A 33 0.49 -11.07 0.31
N ILE A 34 1.43 -11.88 0.80
CA ILE A 34 1.16 -13.00 1.72
C ILE A 34 0.71 -12.42 3.06
N GLU A 35 1.51 -11.55 3.68
CA GLU A 35 1.17 -11.00 5.01
C GLU A 35 -0.09 -10.11 4.96
N ALA A 36 -0.33 -9.42 3.85
CA ALA A 36 -1.59 -8.70 3.66
C ALA A 36 -2.81 -9.65 3.60
N SER A 37 -2.61 -10.88 3.13
CA SER A 37 -3.65 -11.91 3.12
C SER A 37 -3.85 -12.54 4.51
N GLU A 38 -2.78 -12.71 5.29
CA GLU A 38 -2.87 -13.14 6.70
C GLU A 38 -3.59 -12.08 7.55
N LEU A 39 -3.27 -10.79 7.34
CA LEU A 39 -4.02 -9.68 7.93
C LEU A 39 -5.50 -9.69 7.52
N LEU A 40 -5.81 -10.03 6.28
CA LEU A 40 -7.20 -10.16 5.81
C LEU A 40 -7.91 -11.35 6.47
N GLU A 41 -7.20 -12.47 6.69
CA GLU A 41 -7.75 -13.67 7.32
C GLU A 41 -8.30 -13.40 8.71
N CYS A 42 -7.66 -12.48 9.46
CA CYS A 42 -8.15 -12.02 10.77
C CYS A 42 -9.61 -11.53 10.75
N TYR A 43 -10.11 -11.09 9.60
CA TYR A 43 -11.47 -10.57 9.41
C TYR A 43 -12.39 -11.50 8.60
N GLN A 44 -11.90 -12.64 8.11
CA GLN A 44 -12.61 -13.48 7.14
C GLN A 44 -13.97 -13.99 7.64
N TRP A 45 -14.05 -14.39 8.92
CA TRP A 45 -15.25 -15.05 9.47
C TRP A 45 -16.06 -14.17 10.42
N THR A 46 -15.48 -13.09 10.95
CA THR A 46 -16.12 -12.23 11.94
C THR A 46 -15.65 -10.77 11.84
N PRO A 47 -16.18 -9.98 10.89
CA PRO A 47 -15.72 -8.60 10.68
C PRO A 47 -15.98 -7.67 11.88
N GLN A 48 -16.84 -8.04 12.84
CA GLN A 48 -17.28 -7.20 13.96
C GLN A 48 -17.51 -8.01 15.25
N SER A 49 -16.78 -9.10 15.46
CA SER A 49 -16.94 -9.88 16.70
C SER A 49 -16.16 -9.26 17.85
N PRO A 50 -16.74 -9.17 19.07
CA PRO A 50 -15.99 -8.88 20.29
C PRO A 50 -14.93 -9.95 20.64
N SER A 51 -14.85 -11.04 19.87
CA SER A 51 -13.83 -12.09 19.98
C SER A 51 -12.68 -11.93 18.97
N MET A 52 -12.54 -10.78 18.32
CA MET A 52 -11.43 -10.53 17.40
C MET A 52 -10.10 -10.58 18.16
N ASP A 53 -9.15 -11.35 17.64
CA ASP A 53 -7.79 -11.40 18.19
C ASP A 53 -7.02 -10.16 17.73
N GLU A 54 -7.15 -9.08 18.50
CA GLU A 54 -6.40 -7.85 18.25
C GLU A 54 -4.87 -8.06 18.32
N GLY A 55 -4.39 -9.10 19.03
CA GLY A 55 -2.98 -9.44 19.07
C GLY A 55 -2.50 -9.87 17.70
N HIS A 56 -3.18 -10.87 17.13
CA HIS A 56 -2.86 -11.39 15.81
C HIS A 56 -2.97 -10.33 14.71
N VAL A 57 -4.01 -9.49 14.72
CA VAL A 57 -4.13 -8.35 13.78
C VAL A 57 -2.91 -7.42 13.83
N ARG A 58 -2.38 -7.15 15.02
CA ARG A 58 -1.21 -6.28 15.19
C ARG A 58 0.08 -6.94 14.70
N GLU A 59 0.20 -8.26 14.87
CA GLU A 59 1.31 -9.05 14.35
C GLU A 59 1.32 -9.02 12.82
N GLU A 60 0.20 -9.35 12.17
CA GLU A 60 0.12 -9.36 10.70
C GLU A 60 0.31 -7.97 10.08
N LEU A 61 -0.22 -6.92 10.73
CA LEU A 61 0.05 -5.55 10.30
C LEU A 61 1.54 -5.19 10.44
N ALA A 62 2.21 -5.66 11.49
CA ALA A 62 3.64 -5.42 11.68
C ALA A 62 4.47 -6.14 10.61
N ASP A 63 4.06 -7.34 10.18
CA ASP A 63 4.75 -8.09 9.13
C ASP A 63 4.59 -7.41 7.76
N VAL A 64 3.37 -6.96 7.41
CA VAL A 64 3.16 -6.13 6.21
C VAL A 64 4.09 -4.91 6.20
N LEU A 65 4.15 -4.17 7.32
CA LEU A 65 5.01 -2.99 7.43
C LEU A 65 6.49 -3.34 7.33
N THR A 66 6.92 -4.45 7.95
CA THR A 66 8.31 -4.92 7.93
C THR A 66 8.77 -5.23 6.52
N TYR A 67 7.98 -5.96 5.73
CA TYR A 67 8.33 -6.22 4.33
C TYR A 67 8.25 -4.96 3.46
N CYS A 68 7.37 -4.00 3.77
CA CYS A 68 7.38 -2.69 3.09
C CYS A 68 8.69 -1.92 3.33
N ILE A 69 9.24 -1.96 4.55
CA ILE A 69 10.55 -1.34 4.86
C ILE A 69 11.65 -2.04 4.07
N MET A 70 11.67 -3.38 4.07
CA MET A 70 12.66 -4.15 3.30
C MET A 70 12.55 -3.87 1.79
N MET A 71 11.33 -3.69 1.27
CA MET A 71 11.08 -3.28 -0.12
C MET A 71 11.67 -1.90 -0.41
N ALA A 72 11.46 -0.93 0.48
CA ALA A 72 12.00 0.41 0.31
C ALA A 72 13.54 0.38 0.25
N ASP A 73 14.17 -0.41 1.13
CA ASP A 73 15.63 -0.64 1.12
C ASP A 73 16.09 -1.29 -0.19
N ALA A 74 15.39 -2.34 -0.66
CA ALA A 74 15.73 -3.03 -1.90
C ALA A 74 15.59 -2.15 -3.16
N LEU A 75 14.66 -1.20 -3.13
CA LEU A 75 14.46 -0.22 -4.21
C LEU A 75 15.33 1.03 -4.05
N GLY A 76 15.97 1.23 -2.90
CA GLY A 76 16.77 2.42 -2.61
C GLY A 76 15.93 3.70 -2.55
N VAL A 77 14.70 3.61 -2.04
CA VAL A 77 13.76 4.75 -1.95
C VAL A 77 13.50 5.17 -0.52
N ASP A 78 13.31 6.46 -0.31
CA ASP A 78 12.82 6.99 0.96
C ASP A 78 11.31 6.80 1.08
N MET A 79 10.86 6.22 2.20
CA MET A 79 9.45 5.88 2.42
C MET A 79 8.56 7.12 2.53
N ASP A 80 9.05 8.17 3.19
CA ASP A 80 8.29 9.41 3.37
C ASP A 80 8.10 10.11 2.02
N ASP A 81 9.15 10.17 1.20
CA ASP A 81 9.09 10.75 -0.14
C ASP A 81 8.08 10.03 -1.05
N ILE A 82 8.11 8.69 -1.09
CA ILE A 82 7.17 7.93 -1.95
C ILE A 82 5.72 8.06 -1.47
N VAL A 83 5.49 8.04 -0.15
CA VAL A 83 4.15 8.17 0.44
C VAL A 83 3.62 9.57 0.23
N MET A 84 4.41 10.62 0.52
CA MET A 84 4.00 12.01 0.36
C MET A 84 3.80 12.38 -1.11
N GLY A 85 4.67 11.89 -1.99
CA GLY A 85 4.51 12.04 -3.44
C GLY A 85 3.23 11.39 -3.96
N LYS A 86 2.90 10.18 -3.49
CA LYS A 86 1.63 9.52 -3.82
C LYS A 86 0.44 10.26 -3.24
N LEU A 87 0.52 10.72 -2.00
CA LEU A 87 -0.55 11.44 -1.31
C LEU A 87 -0.89 12.75 -2.01
N ALA A 88 0.11 13.51 -2.47
CA ALA A 88 -0.12 14.72 -3.26
C ALA A 88 -0.91 14.44 -4.56
N LYS A 89 -0.55 13.37 -5.27
CA LYS A 89 -1.30 12.91 -6.46
C LYS A 89 -2.71 12.47 -6.11
N THR A 90 -2.89 11.75 -5.00
CA THR A 90 -4.21 11.32 -4.51
C THR A 90 -5.09 12.52 -4.15
N LYS A 91 -4.55 13.53 -3.45
CA LYS A 91 -5.28 14.78 -3.12
C LYS A 91 -5.72 15.53 -4.38
N SER A 92 -4.85 15.61 -5.39
CA SER A 92 -5.22 16.23 -6.67
C SER A 92 -6.28 15.42 -7.43
N LYS A 93 -6.26 14.08 -7.32
CA LYS A 93 -7.23 13.19 -7.96
C LYS A 93 -8.59 13.19 -7.24
N TYR A 94 -8.60 13.44 -5.93
CA TYR A 94 -9.77 13.38 -5.06
C TYR A 94 -9.82 14.63 -4.14
N PRO A 95 -10.24 15.79 -4.64
CA PRO A 95 -10.36 17.01 -3.83
C PRO A 95 -11.38 16.83 -2.69
N ALA A 96 -11.05 17.31 -1.49
CA ALA A 96 -11.83 17.05 -0.29
C ALA A 96 -13.27 17.57 -0.39
N GLU A 97 -13.44 18.79 -0.89
CA GLU A 97 -14.73 19.43 -1.15
C GLU A 97 -15.61 18.66 -2.14
N ALA A 98 -15.02 17.89 -3.04
CA ALA A 98 -15.75 17.15 -4.07
C ALA A 98 -16.12 15.72 -3.65
N VAL A 99 -15.45 15.17 -2.63
CA VAL A 99 -15.49 13.74 -2.30
C VAL A 99 -16.09 13.46 -0.92
N ARG A 100 -15.97 14.39 0.03
CA ARG A 100 -16.29 14.18 1.46
C ARG A 100 -17.71 13.68 1.73
N ASP A 101 -18.69 14.12 0.94
CA ASP A 101 -20.10 13.81 1.19
C ASP A 101 -20.64 12.71 0.26
N ASP A 102 -20.05 12.52 -0.93
CA ASP A 102 -20.48 11.49 -1.90
C ASP A 102 -19.30 11.03 -2.80
N PHE A 103 -18.54 10.05 -2.30
CA PHE A 103 -17.43 9.45 -3.04
C PHE A 103 -17.89 8.69 -4.29
N GLU A 104 -19.02 7.98 -4.21
CA GLU A 104 -19.51 7.15 -5.31
C GLU A 104 -19.96 8.00 -6.50
N GLU A 105 -20.70 9.09 -6.25
CA GLU A 105 -21.09 10.03 -7.30
C GLU A 105 -19.86 10.72 -7.91
N TYR A 106 -18.89 11.13 -7.08
CA TYR A 106 -17.64 11.71 -7.56
C TYR A 106 -16.91 10.74 -8.49
N GLU A 107 -16.72 9.49 -8.06
CA GLU A 107 -16.00 8.49 -8.84
C GLU A 107 -16.73 8.16 -10.14
N HIS A 108 -18.05 7.98 -10.11
CA HIS A 108 -18.85 7.73 -11.30
C HIS A 108 -18.74 8.88 -12.33
N ARG A 109 -18.81 10.14 -11.90
CA ARG A 109 -18.61 11.31 -12.77
C ARG A 109 -17.22 11.34 -13.41
N HIS A 110 -16.17 11.04 -12.64
CA HIS A 110 -14.79 11.11 -13.12
C HIS A 110 -14.36 9.88 -13.95
N LEU A 111 -14.96 8.71 -13.72
CA LEU A 111 -14.78 7.54 -14.58
C LEU A 111 -15.42 7.76 -15.96
N ASN A 112 -16.60 8.38 -16.00
CA ASN A 112 -17.29 8.67 -17.26
C ASN A 112 -16.57 9.75 -18.07
N ALA A 113 -16.03 10.79 -17.42
CA ALA A 113 -15.22 11.83 -18.09
C ALA A 113 -13.94 11.25 -18.73
N ARG A 114 -13.27 10.29 -18.07
CA ARG A 114 -12.09 9.62 -18.63
C ARG A 114 -12.41 8.78 -19.87
N LYS A 115 -13.55 8.09 -19.88
CA LYS A 115 -14.00 7.32 -21.07
C LYS A 115 -14.29 8.24 -22.26
N THR A 116 -14.94 9.38 -22.02
CA THR A 116 -15.24 10.33 -23.10
C THR A 116 -14.01 10.99 -23.70
N ASP A 117 -12.96 11.22 -22.90
CA ASP A 117 -11.69 11.79 -23.38
C ASP A 117 -10.90 10.77 -24.22
N ASP A 118 -10.88 9.50 -23.80
CA ASP A 118 -10.23 8.41 -24.55
C ASP A 118 -10.96 8.12 -25.89
N ASP A 119 -12.29 8.22 -25.94
CA ASP A 119 -13.11 8.06 -27.16
C ASP A 119 -12.94 9.26 -28.13
N ALA A 120 -12.74 10.47 -27.61
CA ALA A 120 -12.50 11.66 -28.42
C ALA A 120 -11.11 11.68 -29.07
N GLN A 121 -10.10 11.09 -28.42
CA GLN A 121 -8.72 11.01 -28.93
C GLN A 121 -8.48 9.83 -29.90
N SER A 122 -9.38 8.84 -29.93
CA SER A 122 -9.29 7.66 -30.79
C SER A 122 -10.08 7.78 -32.11
N SER A 123 -10.72 8.92 -32.37
CA SER A 123 -11.36 9.21 -33.65
C SER A 123 -10.30 9.48 -34.75
N PRO A 124 -10.24 8.68 -35.83
CA PRO A 124 -9.23 8.88 -36.87
C PRO A 124 -9.50 10.18 -37.62
N SER A 125 -8.50 11.05 -37.69
CA SER A 125 -8.51 12.21 -38.59
C SER A 125 -8.70 11.71 -40.02
N LYS A 126 -9.76 12.18 -40.68
CA LYS A 126 -10.02 11.96 -42.10
C LYS A 126 -8.95 12.58 -42.98
#